data_AF-I4DPP6-F1
#
_entry.id   AF-I4DPP6-F1
#
_cell.length_a   1.000
_cell.length_b   1.000
_cell.length_c   1.000
_cell.angle_alpha   90.00
_cell.angle_beta   90.00
_cell.angle_gamma   90.00
#
_symmetry.space_group_name_H-M   'P 1'
#
loop_
_entity.id
_entity.type
_entity.pdbx_description
1 polymer ?
#
loop_
_entity_poly.entity_id
_entity_poly.type
_entity_poly.pdbx_seq_one_letter_code
_entity_poly.pdbx_strand_id
1 'polypeptide(L)'
;MASVLDLIKHYQHAIEKYPHDEQKILKCINKLFQLDVTVQHLQETGVGRTVNALRKEPGDVGQAARALVYKWKVMVAAEESDQEADHRNDSEPP
;
A
#
# COMPACT_ATOMS: atom_id res chain seq x y z
N MET A 1 18.77 0.49 -15.78
CA MET A 1 18.42 1.16 -14.51
C MET A 1 17.00 0.74 -14.18
N ALA A 2 16.77 0.05 -13.07
CA ALA A 2 15.41 -0.31 -12.67
C ALA A 2 14.75 0.92 -12.08
N SER A 3 13.68 1.40 -12.72
CA SER A 3 12.90 2.52 -12.21
C SER A 3 12.04 2.05 -11.03
N VAL A 4 11.62 3.00 -10.17
CA VAL A 4 10.70 2.73 -9.06
C VAL A 4 9.44 1.96 -9.52
N LEU A 5 8.91 2.29 -10.70
CA LEU A 5 7.81 1.56 -11.34
C LEU A 5 8.08 0.06 -11.53
N ASP A 6 9.29 -0.30 -11.94
CA ASP A 6 9.68 -1.68 -12.23
C ASP A 6 9.75 -2.50 -10.93
N LEU A 7 10.31 -1.89 -9.88
CA LEU A 7 10.33 -2.45 -8.52
C LEU A 7 8.91 -2.64 -7.98
N ILE A 8 8.05 -1.63 -8.12
CA ILE A 8 6.65 -1.71 -7.66
C ILE A 8 5.93 -2.88 -8.36
N LYS A 9 6.03 -2.99 -9.68
CA LYS A 9 5.43 -4.09 -10.46
C LYS A 9 6.00 -5.45 -10.06
N HIS A 10 7.32 -5.52 -9.82
CA HIS A 10 7.97 -6.74 -9.36
C HIS A 10 7.43 -7.19 -8.00
N TYR A 11 7.34 -6.28 -7.03
CA TYR A 11 6.80 -6.58 -5.71
C TYR A 11 5.30 -6.90 -5.74
N GLN A 12 4.52 -6.15 -6.51
CA GLN A 12 3.10 -6.41 -6.74
C GLN A 12 2.87 -7.83 -7.25
N HIS A 13 3.61 -8.22 -8.29
CA HIS A 13 3.49 -9.56 -8.87
C HIS A 13 3.97 -10.65 -7.91
N ALA A 14 5.02 -10.39 -7.12
CA ALA A 14 5.48 -11.32 -6.10
C ALA A 14 4.42 -11.54 -5.00
N ILE A 15 3.74 -10.48 -4.58
CA ILE A 15 2.66 -10.56 -3.59
C ILE A 15 1.50 -11.42 -4.12
N GLU A 16 1.02 -11.15 -5.34
CA GLU A 16 -0.10 -11.91 -5.93
C GLU A 16 0.28 -13.37 -6.23
N LYS A 17 1.55 -13.63 -6.52
CA LYS A 17 2.07 -14.97 -6.77
C LYS A 17 2.29 -15.78 -5.49
N TYR A 18 2.57 -15.13 -4.37
CA TYR A 18 2.86 -15.79 -3.09
C TYR A 18 1.96 -15.29 -1.95
N PRO A 19 0.62 -15.49 -2.04
CA PRO A 19 -0.32 -15.03 -1.02
C PRO A 19 -0.17 -15.77 0.32
N HIS A 20 0.36 -17.00 0.31
CA HIS A 20 0.56 -17.79 1.53
C HIS A 20 1.84 -17.45 2.31
N ASP A 21 2.63 -16.50 1.82
CA ASP A 21 3.99 -16.24 2.28
C ASP A 21 4.03 -14.86 2.96
N GLU A 22 3.36 -14.73 4.11
CA GLU A 22 3.14 -13.46 4.82
C GLU A 22 4.44 -12.66 5.01
N GLN A 23 5.54 -13.33 5.36
CA GLN A 23 6.86 -12.72 5.51
C GLN A 23 7.36 -12.01 4.24
N LYS A 24 7.14 -12.62 3.06
CA LYS A 24 7.49 -11.99 1.79
C LYS A 24 6.57 -10.84 1.49
N ILE A 25 5.27 -11.00 1.70
CA ILE A 25 4.29 -9.95 1.45
C ILE A 25 4.60 -8.74 2.32
N LEU A 26 4.86 -8.94 3.61
CA LEU A 26 5.18 -7.89 4.56
C LEU A 26 6.49 -7.18 4.17
N LYS A 27 7.52 -7.93 3.73
CA LYS A 27 8.73 -7.34 3.14
C LYS A 27 8.44 -6.50 1.90
N CYS A 28 7.55 -6.96 1.02
CA CYS A 28 7.16 -6.24 -0.18
C CYS A 28 6.39 -4.96 0.16
N ILE A 29 5.41 -5.02 1.07
CA ILE A 29 4.65 -3.87 1.57
C ILE A 29 5.59 -2.86 2.23
N ASN A 30 6.52 -3.32 3.08
CA ASN A 30 7.47 -2.45 3.75
C ASN A 30 8.44 -1.79 2.74
N LYS A 31 8.89 -2.55 1.73
CA LYS A 31 9.68 -1.99 0.62
C LYS A 31 8.90 -0.95 -0.19
N LEU A 32 7.62 -1.20 -0.48
CA LEU A 32 6.72 -0.24 -1.12
C LEU A 32 6.48 1.00 -0.25
N PHE A 33 6.45 0.85 1.07
CA PHE A 33 6.32 1.97 2.00
C PHE A 33 7.59 2.83 2.10
N GLN A 34 8.77 2.19 2.02
CA GLN A 34 10.07 2.87 2.03
C GLN A 34 10.44 3.48 0.69
N LEU A 35 9.89 2.96 -0.41
CA LEU A 35 9.98 3.58 -1.72
C LEU A 35 9.16 4.86 -1.73
N ASP A 36 9.69 5.92 -2.33
CA ASP A 36 8.96 7.15 -2.62
C ASP A 36 7.91 6.91 -3.72
N VAL A 37 6.86 6.18 -3.37
CA VAL A 37 5.70 5.94 -4.23
C VAL A 37 4.85 7.20 -4.24
N THR A 38 4.78 7.85 -5.41
CA THR A 38 3.90 9.01 -5.64
C THR A 38 2.55 8.58 -6.24
N VAL A 39 1.58 9.50 -6.28
CA VAL A 39 0.27 9.27 -6.92
C VAL A 39 0.43 8.82 -8.37
N GLN A 40 1.37 9.42 -9.11
CA GLN A 40 1.67 9.01 -10.48
C GLN A 40 2.10 7.54 -10.57
N HIS A 41 2.97 7.07 -9.66
CA HIS A 41 3.37 5.67 -9.61
C HIS A 41 2.20 4.72 -9.29
N LEU A 42 1.31 5.14 -8.38
CA LEU A 42 0.10 4.38 -8.04
C LEU A 42 -0.83 4.23 -9.24
N GLN A 43 -1.04 5.31 -10.00
CA GLN A 43 -1.86 5.31 -11.20
C GLN A 43 -1.21 4.49 -12.33
N GLU A 44 0.10 4.60 -12.54
CA GLU A 44 0.82 3.88 -13.60
C GLU A 44 0.97 2.38 -13.34
N THR A 45 1.20 1.98 -12.08
CA THR A 45 1.40 0.56 -11.73
C THR A 45 0.12 -0.15 -11.34
N GLY A 46 -0.88 0.60 -10.84
CA GLY A 46 -2.09 0.01 -10.26
C GLY A 46 -1.84 -0.74 -8.95
N VAL A 47 -0.67 -0.56 -8.30
CA VAL A 47 -0.31 -1.27 -7.05
C VAL A 47 -1.33 -1.05 -5.93
N GLY A 48 -2.00 0.10 -5.95
CA GLY A 48 -3.10 0.41 -5.03
C GLY A 48 -4.18 -0.67 -5.02
N ARG A 49 -4.53 -1.26 -6.17
CA ARG A 49 -5.51 -2.35 -6.26
C ARG A 49 -5.02 -3.65 -5.62
N THR A 50 -3.74 -3.98 -5.80
CA THR A 50 -3.14 -5.18 -5.22
C THR A 50 -3.04 -5.08 -3.71
N VAL A 51 -2.55 -3.95 -3.17
CA VAL A 51 -2.51 -3.74 -1.71
C VAL A 51 -3.92 -3.64 -1.12
N ASN A 52 -4.88 -3.14 -1.90
CA ASN A 52 -6.30 -3.15 -1.54
C ASN A 52 -6.91 -4.56 -1.53
N ALA A 53 -6.31 -5.56 -2.19
CA ALA A 53 -6.66 -6.96 -1.99
C ALA A 53 -6.04 -7.51 -0.70
N LEU A 54 -4.80 -7.14 -0.40
CA LEU A 54 -4.05 -7.59 0.79
C LEU A 54 -4.67 -7.25 2.14
N ARG A 55 -5.47 -6.19 2.22
CA ARG A 55 -6.22 -5.85 3.45
C ARG A 55 -7.29 -6.87 3.87
N LYS A 56 -7.54 -7.89 3.05
CA LYS A 56 -8.33 -9.08 3.39
C LYS A 56 -7.50 -10.17 4.07
N GLU A 57 -6.18 -10.12 3.94
CA GLU A 57 -5.31 -11.09 4.59
C GLU A 57 -5.36 -10.90 6.11
N PRO A 58 -5.45 -11.98 6.89
CA PRO A 58 -5.32 -11.92 8.34
C PRO A 58 -3.88 -11.59 8.75
N GLY A 59 -3.70 -11.12 9.98
CA GLY A 59 -2.37 -10.82 10.54
C GLY A 59 -1.79 -9.44 10.17
N ASP A 60 -0.49 -9.29 10.38
CA ASP A 60 0.23 -8.03 10.18
C ASP A 60 0.23 -7.55 8.72
N VAL A 61 0.14 -8.48 7.77
CA VAL A 61 0.05 -8.17 6.33
C VAL A 61 -1.18 -7.31 6.04
N GLY A 62 -2.34 -7.72 6.56
CA GLY A 62 -3.59 -6.97 6.37
C GLY A 62 -3.53 -5.59 7.03
N GLN A 63 -2.95 -5.49 8.22
CA GLN A 63 -2.79 -4.21 8.93
C GLN A 63 -1.85 -3.26 8.17
N ALA A 64 -0.68 -3.74 7.76
CA ALA A 64 0.28 -2.95 7.00
C ALA A 64 -0.29 -2.51 5.64
N ALA A 65 -1.02 -3.40 4.96
CA ALA A 65 -1.70 -3.09 3.71
C ALA A 65 -2.77 -1.99 3.88
N ARG A 66 -3.57 -2.04 4.95
CA ARG A 66 -4.57 -1.00 5.26
C ARG A 66 -3.90 0.35 5.49
N ALA A 67 -2.84 0.40 6.28
CA ALA A 67 -2.09 1.64 6.55
C ALA A 67 -1.49 2.23 5.27
N LEU A 68 -0.89 1.38 4.41
CA LEU A 68 -0.32 1.79 3.14
C LEU A 68 -1.40 2.34 2.17
N VAL A 69 -2.53 1.64 2.03
CA VAL A 69 -3.67 2.09 1.21
C VAL A 69 -4.26 3.38 1.74
N TYR A 70 -4.35 3.54 3.07
CA TYR A 70 -4.84 4.78 3.68
C TYR A 70 -3.90 5.95 3.38
N LYS A 71 -2.59 5.79 3.62
CA LYS A 71 -1.58 6.81 3.31
C LYS A 71 -1.63 7.22 1.84
N TRP A 72 -1.72 6.24 0.93
CA TRP A 72 -1.84 6.52 -0.50
C TRP A 72 -3.16 7.18 -0.86
N LYS A 73 -4.30 6.76 -0.28
CA LYS A 73 -5.57 7.43 -0.48
C LYS A 73 -5.54 8.88 -0.02
N VAL A 74 -4.95 9.15 1.15
CA VAL A 74 -4.79 10.50 1.69
C VAL A 74 -3.85 11.30 0.79
N MET A 75 -2.76 10.71 0.30
CA MET A 75 -1.86 11.38 -0.65
C MET A 75 -2.57 11.73 -1.97
N VAL A 76 -3.31 10.78 -2.56
CA VAL A 76 -4.12 11.00 -3.78
C VAL A 76 -5.18 12.06 -3.54
N ALA A 77 -5.92 11.96 -2.44
CA ALA A 77 -6.95 12.91 -2.07
C ALA A 77 -6.36 14.29 -1.77
N ALA A 78 -5.18 14.38 -1.14
CA ALA A 78 -4.51 15.64 -0.87
C ALA A 78 -3.98 16.30 -2.15
N GLU A 79 -3.47 15.52 -3.12
CA GLU A 79 -3.11 16.06 -4.45
C GLU A 79 -4.35 16.49 -5.25
N GLU A 80 -5.50 15.84 -5.08
CA GLU A 80 -6.78 16.24 -5.71
C GLU A 80 -7.57 17.31 -4.92
N SER A 81 -7.28 17.48 -3.64
CA SER A 81 -8.06 18.30 -2.71
C SER A 81 -7.16 18.81 -1.59
N ASP A 82 -6.76 20.08 -1.68
CA ASP A 82 -6.17 20.85 -0.57
C ASP A 82 -7.19 21.07 0.59
N GLN A 83 -8.20 20.21 0.75
CA GLN A 83 -9.34 20.39 1.64
C GLN A 83 -9.79 19.07 2.28
N GLU A 84 -9.58 19.03 3.60
CA GLU A 84 -10.48 18.48 4.63
C GLU A 84 -10.40 16.98 5.01
N ALA A 85 -9.97 16.82 6.28
CA ALA A 85 -10.45 15.88 7.28
C ALA A 85 -9.89 14.44 7.28
N ASP A 86 -8.82 14.28 8.07
CA ASP A 86 -8.83 13.45 9.29
C ASP A 86 -10.10 12.62 9.46
N HIS A 87 -10.03 11.29 9.26
CA HIS A 87 -10.95 10.38 9.91
C HIS A 87 -10.37 8.97 10.04
N ARG A 88 -10.30 8.57 11.31
CA ARG A 88 -10.54 7.23 11.89
C ARG A 88 -9.55 6.11 11.58
N ASN A 89 -8.69 5.84 12.56
CA ASN A 89 -8.83 4.63 13.39
C ASN A 89 -7.95 4.73 14.65
N ASP A 90 -8.47 5.32 15.72
CA ASP A 90 -8.04 4.95 17.06
C ASP A 90 -9.30 4.61 17.87
N SER A 91 -9.60 3.32 17.91
CA SER A 91 -10.49 2.74 18.91
C SER A 91 -9.59 2.11 19.94
N GLU A 92 -9.30 2.84 21.01
CA GLU A 92 -8.69 2.28 22.22
C GLU A 92 -9.66 2.51 23.39
N PRO A 93 -10.18 1.45 24.04
CA PRO A 93 -10.99 1.57 25.25
C PRO A 93 -10.07 1.64 26.47
N PRO A 94 -10.45 2.42 27.49
CA PRO A 94 -10.75 1.78 28.78
C PRO A 94 -12.06 2.25 29.42
#